data_AF-A0A2S5GG65-F1
#
_entry.id   AF-A0A2S5GG65-F1
#
_cell.length_a   1.000
_cell.length_b   1.000
_cell.length_c   1.000
_cell.angle_alpha   90.00
_cell.angle_beta   90.00
_cell.angle_gamma   90.00
#
_symmetry.space_group_name_H-M   'P 1'
#
loop_
_entity.id
_entity.type
_entity.pdbx_description
1 polymer ?
#
loop_
_entity_poly.entity_id
_entity_poly.type
_entity_poly.pdbx_seq_one_letter_code
_entity_poly.pdbx_strand_id
1 'polypeptide(L)'
;MSYQKEVVLPLIKQRIGIRSDIRDTYIESIIAGVESEMKKKGILVNKEDQSHIMFIVDFSTWRYQNRDTMGDTPRHLQYRLKELYLQASVAIKNDIR
;
A
#
# COMPACT_ATOMS: atom_id res chain seq x y z
N MET A 1 4.42 18.93 -0.84
CA MET A 1 4.63 17.90 -1.89
C MET A 1 4.55 16.52 -1.26
N SER A 2 3.68 15.65 -1.76
CA SER A 2 3.50 14.29 -1.21
C SER A 2 4.61 13.38 -1.74
N TYR A 3 5.74 13.28 -1.01
CA TYR A 3 6.93 12.47 -1.35
C TYR A 3 6.65 10.99 -1.63
N GLN A 4 5.49 10.48 -1.19
CA GLN A 4 5.16 9.06 -1.23
C GLN A 4 4.83 8.58 -2.65
N LYS A 5 4.19 9.43 -3.47
CA LYS A 5 3.83 9.08 -4.84
C LYS A 5 5.06 8.88 -5.73
N GLU A 6 6.10 9.70 -5.50
CA GLU A 6 7.33 9.72 -6.29
C GLU A 6 8.17 8.46 -6.05
N VAL A 7 7.99 7.79 -4.89
CA VAL A 7 8.64 6.51 -4.58
C VAL A 7 7.78 5.33 -5.01
N VAL A 8 6.48 5.34 -4.70
CA VAL A 8 5.60 4.18 -4.88
C VAL A 8 5.24 3.94 -6.35
N LEU A 9 4.92 5.00 -7.11
CA LEU A 9 4.48 4.87 -8.50
C LEU A 9 5.55 4.23 -9.41
N PRO A 10 6.83 4.65 -9.38
CA PRO A 10 7.88 3.99 -10.16
C PRO A 10 8.07 2.51 -9.82
N LEU A 11 7.99 2.14 -8.53
CA LEU A 11 8.12 0.75 -8.08
C LEU A 11 6.95 -0.11 -8.59
N ILE A 12 5.73 0.40 -8.54
CA ILE A 12 4.56 -0.29 -9.11
C ILE A 12 4.75 -0.48 -10.62
N LYS A 13 5.15 0.57 -11.34
CA LYS A 13 5.43 0.51 -12.78
C LYS A 13 6.47 -0.55 -13.14
N GLN A 14 7.57 -0.59 -12.40
CA GLN A 14 8.60 -1.62 -12.56
C GLN A 14 8.04 -3.03 -12.35
N ARG A 15 7.22 -3.22 -11.31
CA ARG A 15 6.61 -4.52 -10.97
C ARG A 15 5.62 -5.01 -12.02
N ILE A 16 4.83 -4.11 -12.62
CA ILE A 16 3.84 -4.46 -13.66
C ILE A 16 4.43 -4.42 -15.08
N GLY A 17 5.69 -3.99 -15.24
CA GLY A 17 6.36 -3.92 -16.54
C GLY A 17 5.90 -2.78 -17.44
N ILE A 18 5.38 -1.68 -16.89
CA ILE A 18 4.91 -0.51 -17.66
C ILE A 18 5.97 0.59 -17.64
N ARG A 19 6.29 1.15 -18.81
CA ARG A 19 7.19 2.30 -18.97
C ARG A 19 6.48 3.60 -19.35
N SER A 20 5.25 3.50 -19.85
CA SER A 20 4.41 4.64 -20.22
C SER A 20 3.81 5.33 -18.99
N ASP A 21 3.35 6.56 -19.17
CA ASP A 21 2.67 7.44 -18.23
C ASP A 21 1.14 7.48 -18.40
N ILE A 22 0.59 6.86 -19.45
CA ILE A 22 -0.85 6.91 -19.79
C ILE A 22 -1.75 6.47 -18.63
N ARG A 23 -1.27 5.57 -17.77
CA ARG A 23 -2.05 4.98 -16.66
C ARG A 23 -1.70 5.57 -15.30
N ASP A 24 -0.88 6.61 -15.24
CA ASP A 24 -0.33 7.13 -13.99
C ASP A 24 -1.44 7.65 -13.08
N THR A 25 -2.30 8.51 -13.60
CA THR A 25 -3.45 9.06 -12.86
C THR A 25 -4.33 7.95 -12.25
N TYR A 26 -4.50 6.84 -12.97
CA TYR A 26 -5.29 5.72 -12.49
C TYR A 26 -4.55 4.95 -11.39
N ILE A 27 -3.27 4.65 -11.56
CA ILE A 27 -2.44 3.98 -10.55
C ILE A 27 -2.31 4.86 -9.29
N GLU A 28 -2.13 6.16 -9.45
CA GLU A 28 -2.09 7.14 -8.36
C GLU A 28 -3.39 7.13 -7.54
N SER A 29 -4.54 7.05 -8.22
CA SER A 29 -5.84 6.94 -7.56
C SER A 29 -5.97 5.64 -6.75
N ILE A 30 -5.40 4.54 -7.22
CA ILE A 30 -5.35 3.26 -6.48
C ILE A 30 -4.46 3.41 -5.24
N ILE A 31 -3.26 3.99 -5.38
CA ILE A 31 -2.33 4.21 -4.26
C ILE A 31 -3.02 5.04 -3.17
N ALA A 32 -3.64 6.16 -3.56
CA ALA A 32 -4.37 7.03 -2.63
C ALA A 32 -5.54 6.31 -1.93
N GLY A 33 -6.25 5.46 -2.67
CA GLY A 33 -7.31 4.61 -2.11
C GLY A 33 -6.78 3.62 -1.07
N VAL A 34 -5.66 2.96 -1.35
CA VAL A 34 -4.99 2.04 -0.43
C VAL A 34 -4.50 2.76 0.83
N GLU A 35 -3.85 3.91 0.70
CA GLU A 35 -3.40 4.70 1.85
C GLU A 35 -4.57 5.17 2.73
N SER A 36 -5.67 5.60 2.10
CA SER A 36 -6.90 5.97 2.79
C SER A 36 -7.51 4.78 3.54
N GLU A 37 -7.50 3.59 2.93
CA GLU A 37 -7.95 2.35 3.58
C GLU A 37 -7.08 2.00 4.80
N MET A 38 -5.75 2.09 4.68
CA MET A 38 -4.85 1.83 5.81
C MET A 38 -5.13 2.79 6.97
N LYS A 39 -5.28 4.08 6.67
CA LYS A 39 -5.63 5.09 7.69
C LYS A 39 -6.95 4.79 8.39
N LYS A 40 -7.98 4.36 7.65
CA LYS A 40 -9.29 3.96 8.22
C LYS A 40 -9.19 2.73 9.13
N LYS A 41 -8.24 1.83 8.86
CA LYS A 41 -7.94 0.66 9.71
C LYS A 41 -7.04 0.99 10.90
N GLY A 42 -6.71 2.26 11.13
CA GLY A 42 -5.83 2.70 12.22
C GLY A 42 -4.34 2.46 11.95
N ILE A 43 -3.96 2.13 10.71
CA ILE A 43 -2.57 1.92 10.32
C ILE A 43 -2.03 3.23 9.75
N LEU A 44 -1.05 3.82 10.45
CA LEU A 44 -0.28 4.95 9.92
C LEU A 44 0.89 4.40 9.10
N VAL A 45 0.87 4.70 7.80
CA VAL A 45 1.93 4.27 6.88
C VAL A 45 3.17 5.12 7.14
N ASN A 46 4.22 4.53 7.72
CA ASN A 46 5.53 5.17 7.83
C ASN A 46 6.17 5.22 6.44
N LYS A 47 6.54 6.43 6.00
CA LYS A 47 7.14 6.66 4.67
C LYS A 47 8.64 6.37 4.62
N GLU A 48 9.27 6.17 5.77
CA GLU A 48 10.69 5.83 5.90
C GLU A 48 10.90 4.31 6.06
N ASP A 49 9.83 3.59 6.44
CA ASP A 49 9.87 2.14 6.57
C ASP A 49 9.63 1.45 5.21
N GLN A 50 10.68 0.78 4.72
CA GLN A 50 10.62 0.05 3.46
C GLN A 50 9.59 -1.08 3.46
N SER A 51 9.30 -1.69 4.61
CA SER A 51 8.28 -2.73 4.73
C SER A 51 6.88 -2.18 4.48
N HIS A 52 6.62 -0.97 4.99
CA HIS A 52 5.37 -0.23 4.75
C HIS A 52 5.27 0.20 3.28
N ILE A 53 6.34 0.78 2.72
CA ILE A 53 6.38 1.18 1.30
C ILE A 53 6.09 -0.01 0.40
N MET A 54 6.81 -1.12 0.59
CA MET A 54 6.62 -2.32 -0.21
C MET A 54 5.25 -2.95 0.00
N PHE A 55 4.60 -2.75 1.14
CA PHE A 55 3.22 -3.21 1.32
C PHE A 55 2.25 -2.42 0.44
N ILE A 56 2.38 -1.08 0.41
CA ILE A 56 1.55 -0.23 -0.45
C ILE A 56 1.79 -0.57 -1.92
N VAL A 57 3.05 -0.79 -2.34
CA VAL A 57 3.39 -1.22 -3.70
C VAL A 57 2.68 -2.53 -4.04
N ASP A 58 2.86 -3.58 -3.24
CA ASP A 58 2.33 -4.91 -3.54
C ASP A 58 0.80 -4.92 -3.57
N PHE A 59 0.17 -4.25 -2.60
CA PHE A 59 -1.27 -4.21 -2.49
C PHE A 59 -1.90 -3.39 -3.62
N SER A 60 -1.30 -2.24 -3.97
CA SER A 60 -1.74 -1.43 -5.10
C SER A 60 -1.57 -2.15 -6.43
N THR A 61 -0.44 -2.85 -6.63
CA THR A 61 -0.25 -3.71 -7.81
C THR A 61 -1.32 -4.80 -7.90
N TRP A 62 -1.61 -5.47 -6.80
CA TRP A 62 -2.65 -6.50 -6.78
C TRP A 62 -4.02 -5.91 -7.16
N ARG A 63 -4.42 -4.77 -6.58
CA ARG A 63 -5.69 -4.09 -6.90
C ARG A 63 -5.77 -3.69 -8.37
N TYR A 64 -4.67 -3.18 -8.93
CA TYR A 64 -4.60 -2.81 -10.33
C TYR A 64 -4.79 -4.01 -11.27
N GLN A 65 -4.12 -5.12 -10.97
CA GLN A 65 -4.17 -6.35 -11.78
C GLN A 65 -5.48 -7.12 -11.62
N ASN A 66 -6.15 -7.01 -10.47
CA ASN A 66 -7.35 -7.79 -10.10
C ASN A 66 -8.60 -6.92 -9.99
N ARG A 67 -8.65 -5.80 -10.72
CA ARG A 67 -9.78 -4.84 -10.66
C ARG A 67 -11.13 -5.43 -11.09
N ASP A 68 -11.11 -6.44 -11.97
CA ASP A 68 -12.29 -7.04 -12.60
C ASP A 68 -12.62 -8.43 -12.02
N THR A 69 -11.87 -8.89 -11.02
CA THR A 69 -12.03 -10.22 -10.41
C THR A 69 -12.49 -10.11 -8.96
N MET A 70 -13.52 -10.88 -8.61
CA MET A 70 -13.96 -11.12 -7.22
C MET A 70 -13.00 -12.07 -6.48
N GLY A 71 -11.71 -12.01 -6.80
CA GLY A 71 -10.71 -12.87 -6.21
C GLY A 71 -10.36 -12.40 -4.79
N ASP A 72 -10.25 -13.35 -3.87
CA ASP A 72 -9.77 -13.03 -2.53
C ASP A 72 -8.35 -12.46 -2.59
N THR A 73 -8.06 -11.49 -1.71
CA THR A 73 -6.72 -10.97 -1.54
C THR A 73 -5.75 -12.12 -1.23
N PRO A 74 -4.58 -12.21 -1.90
CA PRO A 74 -3.59 -13.27 -1.65
C PRO A 74 -3.21 -13.38 -0.18
N ARG A 75 -3.07 -14.61 0.32
CA ARG A 75 -2.79 -14.89 1.74
C ARG A 75 -1.58 -14.13 2.28
N HIS A 76 -0.49 -14.00 1.51
CA HIS A 76 0.69 -13.26 1.94
C HIS A 76 0.40 -11.77 2.19
N LEU A 77 -0.46 -11.13 1.38
CA LEU A 77 -0.90 -9.75 1.61
C LEU A 77 -1.79 -9.65 2.84
N GLN A 78 -2.66 -10.63 3.07
CA GLN A 78 -3.46 -10.69 4.29
C GLN A 78 -2.57 -10.81 5.54
N TYR A 79 -1.51 -11.63 5.51
CA TYR A 79 -0.57 -11.75 6.62
C TYR A 79 0.19 -10.46 6.89
N ARG A 80 0.74 -9.81 5.86
CA ARG A 80 1.42 -8.52 6.01
C ARG A 80 0.50 -7.44 6.56
N LEU A 81 -0.76 -7.40 6.13
CA LEU A 81 -1.76 -6.47 6.69
C LEU A 81 -1.99 -6.72 8.18
N LYS A 82 -2.06 -7.98 8.61
CA LYS A 82 -2.18 -8.34 10.03
C LYS A 82 -0.94 -7.91 10.82
N GLU A 83 0.25 -8.10 10.29
CA GLU A 83 1.51 -7.66 10.92
C GLU A 83 1.52 -6.14 11.12
N LEU A 84 1.14 -5.36 10.10
CA LEU A 84 1.03 -3.90 10.21
C LEU A 84 0.01 -3.47 11.27
N TYR A 85 -1.13 -4.16 11.34
CA TYR A 85 -2.14 -3.89 12.36
C TYR A 85 -1.63 -4.17 13.77
N LEU A 86 -0.89 -5.27 13.95
CA LEU A 86 -0.27 -5.62 15.23
C LEU A 86 0.77 -4.58 15.65
N GLN A 87 1.64 -4.15 14.73
CA GLN A 87 2.63 -3.10 14.98
C GLN A 87 1.97 -1.78 15.39
N ALA A 88 0.95 -1.34 14.65
CA ALA A 88 0.18 -0.15 15.00
C ALA A 88 -0.48 -0.26 16.38
N SER A 89 -1.03 -1.42 16.71
CA SER A 89 -1.66 -1.68 18.01
C SER A 89 -0.65 -1.69 19.17
N VAL A 90 0.57 -2.19 18.95
CA VAL A 90 1.64 -2.19 19.96
C VAL A 90 2.15 -0.77 20.19
N ALA A 91 2.33 0.03 19.13
CA ALA A 91 2.76 1.42 19.26
C ALA A 91 1.82 2.23 20.16
N ILE A 92 0.50 2.13 19.95
CA ILE A 92 -0.51 2.82 20.78
C ILE A 92 -0.39 2.42 22.26
N LYS A 93 -0.12 1.15 22.56
CA LYS A 93 0.03 0.69 23.96
C LYS A 93 1.28 1.24 24.64
N ASN A 94 2.35 1.48 23.88
CA ASN A 94 3.58 2.05 24.41
C ASN A 94 3.45 3.56 24.65
N ASP A 95 2.68 4.28 23.84
CA ASP A 95 2.46 5.73 24.01
C ASP A 95 1.56 6.09 25.21
N ILE A 96 0.85 5.11 25.78
CA ILE A 96 -0.07 5.30 26.93
C ILE A 96 0.61 4.91 28.27
N ARG A 97 1.86 4.42 28.25
CA ARG A 97 2.64 4.07 29.45
C ARG A 97 3.65 5.14 29.79
#